data_AF-A0A2U8VTR6-F1
#
_entry.id   AF-A0A2U8VTR6-F1
#
_cell.length_a   1.000
_cell.length_b   1.000
_cell.length_c   1.000
_cell.angle_alpha   90.00
_cell.angle_beta   90.00
_cell.angle_gamma   90.00
#
_symmetry.space_group_name_H-M   'P 1'
#
loop_
_entity.id
_entity.type
_entity.pdbx_description
1 polymer ?
#
loop_
_entity_poly.entity_id
_entity_poly.type
_entity_poly.pdbx_seq_one_letter_code
_entity_poly.pdbx_strand_id
1 'polypeptide(L)'
;MRGSYTYSEPPAGAVTCRTCGRMNLAISRNEAERRAAEANAHRRPGDPRPPVTVAYFSCCMRPRYRPARLGDCPDGATYSSVLCERLDEGG
;
A
#
# COMPACT_ATOMS: atom_id res chain seq x y z
N MET A 1 -27.60 -7.34 -13.63
CA MET A 1 -27.69 -6.36 -12.53
C MET A 1 -26.30 -5.79 -12.31
N ARG A 2 -26.08 -4.49 -12.54
CA ARG A 2 -24.82 -3.83 -12.17
C ARG A 2 -24.96 -3.42 -10.71
N GLY A 3 -24.16 -4.01 -9.82
CA GLY A 3 -24.17 -3.66 -8.40
C GLY A 3 -23.90 -2.16 -8.25
N SER A 4 -24.77 -1.46 -7.52
CA SER A 4 -24.52 -0.09 -7.10
C SER A 4 -23.41 -0.11 -6.06
N TYR A 5 -22.22 0.34 -6.43
CA TYR A 5 -21.15 0.58 -5.47
C TYR A 5 -21.41 1.91 -4.76
N THR A 6 -21.28 1.91 -3.44
CA THR A 6 -21.17 3.14 -2.64
C THR A 6 -19.70 3.47 -2.44
N TYR A 7 -19.41 4.75 -2.19
CA TYR A 7 -18.05 5.24 -2.02
C TYR A 7 -18.02 6.17 -0.81
N SER A 8 -17.10 5.89 0.12
CA SER A 8 -16.78 6.76 1.23
C SER A 8 -15.60 7.68 0.89
N GLU A 9 -15.53 8.81 1.58
CA GLU A 9 -14.36 9.70 1.50
C GLU A 9 -13.09 8.93 1.84
N PRO A 10 -12.03 9.01 1.03
CA PRO A 10 -10.77 8.35 1.32
C PRO A 10 -10.19 8.85 2.65
N PRO A 11 -9.58 7.96 3.45
CA PRO A 11 -8.90 8.37 4.67
C PRO A 11 -7.73 9.33 4.35
N ALA A 12 -7.41 10.20 5.31
CA ALA A 12 -6.29 11.14 5.17
C ALA A 12 -4.97 10.39 4.86
N GLY A 13 -4.21 10.89 3.88
CA GLY A 13 -2.97 10.24 3.43
C GLY A 13 -3.19 9.03 2.50
N ALA A 14 -4.42 8.74 2.09
CA ALA A 14 -4.67 7.75 1.05
C ALA A 14 -4.15 8.22 -0.32
N VAL A 15 -3.60 7.27 -1.07
CA VAL A 15 -3.07 7.49 -2.41
C VAL A 15 -3.63 6.46 -3.38
N THR A 16 -3.77 6.86 -4.64
CA THR A 16 -4.16 5.98 -5.73
C THR A 16 -2.98 5.76 -6.65
N CYS A 17 -2.58 4.50 -6.84
CA CYS A 17 -1.54 4.14 -7.79
C CYS A 17 -2.11 4.24 -9.21
N ARG A 18 -1.63 5.20 -10.00
CA ARG A 18 -2.06 5.37 -11.40
C ARG A 18 -1.61 4.24 -12.32
N THR A 19 -0.65 3.42 -11.89
CA THR A 19 -0.16 2.27 -12.67
C THR A 19 -1.15 1.11 -12.65
N CYS A 20 -1.77 0.82 -11.50
CA CYS A 20 -2.69 -0.32 -11.35
C CYS A 20 -4.13 0.06 -10.92
N GLY A 21 -4.39 1.35 -10.66
CA GLY A 21 -5.70 1.86 -10.25
C GLY A 21 -6.08 1.63 -8.78
N ARG A 22 -5.24 0.94 -8.00
CA ARG A 22 -5.56 0.61 -6.60
C ARG A 22 -5.34 1.78 -5.65
N MET A 23 -6.30 2.01 -4.77
CA MET A 23 -6.14 2.88 -3.60
C MET A 23 -5.35 2.15 -2.51
N ASN A 24 -4.46 2.87 -1.84
CA ASN A 24 -3.60 2.40 -0.76
C ASN A 24 -3.43 3.50 0.30
N LEU A 25 -3.00 3.14 1.50
CA LEU A 25 -2.56 4.10 2.51
C LEU A 25 -1.07 4.38 2.36
N ALA A 26 -0.69 5.65 2.23
CA ALA A 26 0.71 6.03 2.26
C ALA A 26 1.30 5.83 3.65
N ILE A 27 2.48 5.22 3.73
CA ILE A 27 3.27 5.10 4.96
C ILE A 27 4.70 5.60 4.72
N SER A 28 5.35 6.06 5.78
CA SER A 28 6.77 6.44 5.76
C SER A 28 7.68 5.21 5.77
N ARG A 29 8.97 5.40 5.45
CA ARG A 29 9.97 4.33 5.54
C ARG A 29 10.09 3.78 6.95
N ASN A 30 10.12 4.66 7.97
CA ASN A 30 10.20 4.22 9.37
C ASN A 30 9.01 3.31 9.76
N GLU A 31 7.81 3.64 9.31
CA GLU A 31 6.62 2.81 9.55
C GLU A 31 6.69 1.48 8.78
N ALA A 32 7.21 1.49 7.55
CA ALA A 32 7.43 0.27 6.78
C ALA A 32 8.46 -0.67 7.45
N GLU A 33 9.56 -0.10 7.98
CA GLU A 33 10.58 -0.84 8.72
C GLU A 33 10.04 -1.43 10.02
N ARG A 34 9.28 -0.64 10.80
CA ARG A 34 8.61 -1.11 12.01
C ARG A 34 7.69 -2.31 11.72
N ARG A 35 6.83 -2.20 10.71
CA ARG A 35 5.92 -3.28 10.32
C ARG A 35 6.65 -4.51 9.78
N ALA A 36 7.74 -4.33 9.03
CA ALA A 36 8.57 -5.43 8.59
C ALA A 36 9.22 -6.16 9.77
N ALA A 37 9.72 -5.42 10.76
CA ALA A 37 10.28 -5.99 11.99
C ALA A 37 9.22 -6.77 12.78
N GLU A 38 8.03 -6.20 12.98
CA GLU A 38 6.90 -6.85 13.64
C GLU A 38 6.46 -8.14 12.92
N ALA A 39 6.34 -8.09 11.58
CA ALA A 39 6.00 -9.26 10.78
C ALA A 39 7.06 -10.38 10.89
N ASN A 40 8.34 -9.99 10.97
CA ASN A 40 9.44 -10.94 11.09
C ASN A 40 9.66 -11.46 12.52
N ALA A 41 9.24 -10.73 13.56
CA ALA A 41 9.43 -11.10 14.96
C ALA A 41 8.76 -12.43 15.34
N HIS A 42 7.67 -12.79 14.64
CA HIS A 42 6.93 -14.03 14.87
C HIS A 42 7.35 -15.18 13.95
N ARG A 43 8.45 -15.01 13.19
CA ARG A 43 8.94 -16.06 12.31
C ARG A 43 9.51 -17.23 13.11
N ARG A 44 9.12 -18.44 12.72
CA ARG A 44 9.64 -19.65 13.33
C ARG A 44 11.04 -19.95 12.79
N PRO A 45 11.96 -20.47 13.61
CA PRO A 45 13.21 -21.03 13.11
C PRO A 45 12.94 -22.05 12.00
N GLY A 46 13.64 -21.92 10.87
CA GLY A 46 13.46 -22.79 9.70
C GLY A 46 12.28 -22.44 8.79
N ASP A 47 11.57 -21.31 8.98
CA ASP A 47 10.54 -20.86 8.04
C ASP A 47 11.16 -20.59 6.65
N PRO A 48 10.76 -21.33 5.60
CA PRO A 48 11.37 -21.24 4.28
C PRO A 48 11.01 -19.97 3.51
N ARG A 49 10.00 -19.22 3.96
CA ARG A 49 9.57 -17.99 3.28
C ARG A 49 10.62 -16.90 3.44
N PRO A 50 10.90 -16.05 2.45
CA PRO A 50 11.83 -14.93 2.66
C PRO A 50 11.31 -13.98 3.75
N PRO A 51 12.19 -13.29 4.51
CA PRO A 51 11.79 -12.24 5.42
C PRO A 51 11.03 -11.11 4.71
N VAL A 52 10.08 -10.50 5.41
CA VAL A 52 9.42 -9.30 4.93
C VAL A 52 10.43 -8.15 4.96
N THR A 53 10.64 -7.48 3.83
CA THR A 53 11.50 -6.30 3.75
C THR A 53 10.66 -5.07 3.41
N VAL A 54 11.25 -3.88 3.49
CA VAL A 54 10.60 -2.63 3.08
C VAL A 54 10.06 -2.69 1.63
N ALA A 55 10.69 -3.48 0.76
CA ALA A 55 10.24 -3.68 -0.61
C ALA A 55 8.82 -4.28 -0.71
N TYR A 56 8.39 -5.04 0.30
CA TYR A 56 7.03 -5.59 0.40
C TYR A 56 5.93 -4.51 0.33
N PHE A 57 6.23 -3.30 0.81
CA PHE A 57 5.29 -2.17 0.81
C PHE A 57 5.30 -1.38 -0.51
N SER A 58 5.80 -1.96 -1.60
CA SER A 58 5.78 -1.32 -2.93
C SER A 58 4.55 -1.77 -3.71
N CYS A 59 3.74 -0.83 -4.20
CA CYS A 59 2.51 -1.17 -4.94
C CYS A 59 2.78 -1.83 -6.30
N CYS A 60 3.68 -1.23 -7.08
CA CYS A 60 4.09 -1.67 -8.41
C CYS A 60 5.60 -1.50 -8.53
N MET A 61 6.23 -2.05 -9.57
CA MET A 61 7.67 -1.86 -9.78
C MET A 61 8.04 -0.37 -9.97
N ARG A 62 7.18 0.39 -10.66
CA ARG A 62 7.33 1.84 -10.90
C ARG A 62 5.98 2.53 -10.64
N PRO A 63 5.58 2.72 -9.38
CA PRO A 63 4.29 3.27 -9.05
C PRO A 63 4.27 4.78 -9.32
N ARG A 64 3.13 5.29 -9.80
CA ARG A 64 2.86 6.73 -9.91
C ARG A 64 1.70 7.05 -8.99
N TYR A 65 1.98 7.61 -7.82
CA TYR A 65 0.94 7.92 -6.84
C TYR A 65 0.34 9.31 -7.08
N ARG A 66 -0.94 9.44 -6.75
CA ARG A 66 -1.62 10.72 -6.55
C ARG A 66 -2.45 10.63 -5.26
N PRO A 67 -2.84 11.76 -4.65
CA PRO A 67 -3.86 11.73 -3.59
C PRO A 67 -5.10 10.97 -4.06
N ALA A 68 -5.65 10.12 -3.17
CA ALA A 68 -6.90 9.44 -3.43
C ALA A 68 -8.07 10.44 -3.43
N ARG A 69 -9.13 10.11 -4.17
CA ARG A 69 -10.36 10.90 -4.24
C ARG A 69 -11.58 9.99 -4.13
N LEU A 70 -12.73 10.57 -3.79
CA LEU A 70 -14.01 9.87 -3.79
C LEU A 70 -14.22 9.15 -5.15
N GLY A 71 -14.60 7.87 -5.09
CA GLY A 71 -14.75 7.02 -6.28
C GLY A 71 -13.55 6.12 -6.60
N ASP A 72 -12.38 6.33 -5.98
CA ASP A 72 -11.19 5.51 -6.27
C ASP A 72 -11.24 4.11 -5.64
N CYS A 73 -12.01 3.94 -4.57
CA CYS A 73 -12.15 2.67 -3.86
C CYS A 73 -13.63 2.49 -3.46
N PRO A 74 -14.32 1.47 -3.98
CA PRO A 74 -15.69 1.19 -3.54
C PRO A 74 -15.70 0.74 -2.09
N ASP A 75 -16.79 1.01 -1.38
CA ASP A 75 -16.96 0.56 0.00
C ASP A 75 -16.91 -0.97 0.08
N GLY A 76 -16.27 -1.47 1.13
CA GLY A 76 -16.01 -2.90 1.32
C GLY A 76 -14.80 -3.45 0.56
N ALA A 77 -14.14 -2.65 -0.29
CA ALA A 77 -12.85 -3.04 -0.86
C ALA A 77 -11.71 -2.87 0.17
N THR A 78 -10.75 -3.79 0.11
CA THR A 78 -9.55 -3.73 0.94
C THR A 78 -8.46 -2.90 0.26
N TYR A 79 -7.76 -2.09 1.06
CA TYR A 79 -6.60 -1.33 0.62
C TYR A 79 -5.37 -1.76 1.43
N SER A 80 -4.20 -1.71 0.79
CA SER A 80 -2.91 -2.05 1.43
C SER A 80 -2.17 -0.78 1.86
N SER A 81 -1.09 -0.95 2.62
CA SER A 81 -0.18 0.16 2.94
C SER A 81 1.00 0.16 1.97
N VAL A 82 1.38 1.34 1.49
CA VAL A 82 2.43 1.50 0.49
C VAL A 82 3.43 2.59 0.88
N LEU A 83 4.71 2.30 0.68
CA LEU A 83 5.79 3.27 0.82
C LEU A 83 5.76 4.23 -0.37
N CYS A 84 5.47 5.51 -0.09
CA CYS A 84 5.41 6.55 -1.12
C CYS A 84 6.73 7.31 -1.31
N GLU A 85 7.66 7.22 -0.37
CA GLU A 85 8.95 7.93 -0.37
C GLU A 85 9.93 7.44 -1.46
N ARG A 86 9.59 6.39 -2.22
CA ARG A 86 10.39 5.90 -3.37
C ARG A 86 10.25 6.73 -4.65
N LEU A 87 9.80 7.98 -4.58
CA LEU A 87 9.53 8.81 -5.77
C LEU A 87 10.67 9.74 -6.19
N ASP A 88 11.79 9.83 -5.45
CA ASP A 88 12.89 10.77 -5.77
C ASP A 88 14.24 10.11 -6.14
N GLU A 89 14.28 8.83 -6.52
CA GLU A 89 15.53 8.15 -6.95
C GLU A 89 15.44 7.57 -8.37
N GLY A 90 14.95 8.35 -9.33
CA GLY A 90 14.85 7.89 -10.72
C GLY A 90 14.63 9.00 -11.73
N GLY A 91 15.58 9.94 -11.80
CA GLY A 91 15.86 10.76 -12.98
C GLY A 91 17.04 10.18 -13.74
#